data_AF-A0A0L0NFB4-F1
#
_entry.id   AF-A0A0L0NFB4-F1
#
_cell.length_a   1.000
_cell.length_b   1.000
_cell.length_c   1.000
_cell.angle_alpha   90.00
_cell.angle_beta   90.00
_cell.angle_gamma   90.00
#
_symmetry.space_group_name_H-M   'P 1'
#
loop_
_entity.id
_entity.type
_entity.pdbx_description
1 polymer ?
#
loop_
_entity_poly.entity_id
_entity_poly.type
_entity_poly.pdbx_seq_one_letter_code
_entity_poly.pdbx_strand_id
1 'polypeptide(L)'
;MATTLSNPMRDERAYNVDEAALSLAAEKTIDVGHGVGNTLRVTQILEANDITCCCVGVSALKFYGASRMRDDWEICVPTDLVPKAIRVLQSPPHSDVYVLVDSISHAQVQSMTHTYNRFQTRGLWHTFVIVPASDVHLDCRPVNIVRSLQGLPYPSLQVFAQSCLNRRNELELCDLIDGTNISEDWGEKNLNLEGTNDVDWAWAMKRRTKEWNVEKEGKPRPIDFWPTRPKSKRLIWQSQVRTKASRLDWSRPPEAFITQYRVHGSPDPWTVLSDVS
;
A
#
# COMPACT_ATOMS: atom_id res chain seq x y z
N MET A 1 -17.96 60.73 48.56
CA MET A 1 -18.88 60.66 47.40
C MET A 1 -18.25 59.81 46.33
N ALA A 2 -18.98 58.80 45.85
CA ALA A 2 -18.87 58.11 44.55
C ALA A 2 -17.55 57.36 44.21
N THR A 3 -17.51 56.21 43.53
CA THR A 3 -18.39 55.05 43.31
C THR A 3 -17.44 53.98 42.75
N THR A 4 -17.65 52.71 43.12
CA THR A 4 -17.02 51.51 42.58
C THR A 4 -17.18 51.35 41.06
N LEU A 5 -16.18 50.79 40.36
CA LEU A 5 -16.39 49.89 39.23
C LEU A 5 -15.24 48.87 39.17
N SER A 6 -15.59 47.62 39.47
CA SER A 6 -14.79 46.40 39.31
C SER A 6 -14.60 46.08 37.82
N ASN A 7 -13.38 45.73 37.41
CA ASN A 7 -13.11 45.13 36.11
C ASN A 7 -12.76 43.65 36.32
N PRO A 8 -13.48 42.70 35.69
CA PRO A 8 -13.28 41.28 35.93
C PRO A 8 -12.05 40.75 35.19
N MET A 9 -11.50 39.68 35.76
CA MET A 9 -10.37 38.88 35.28
C MET A 9 -10.42 38.64 33.76
N ARG A 10 -9.33 38.99 33.06
CA ARG A 10 -9.02 38.46 31.73
C ARG A 10 -8.70 36.97 31.88
N ASP A 11 -9.53 36.14 31.28
CA ASP A 11 -9.34 34.71 31.15
C ASP A 11 -8.26 34.43 30.08
N GLU A 12 -7.08 33.97 30.49
CA GLU A 12 -5.94 33.63 29.63
C GLU A 12 -6.09 32.28 28.90
N ARG A 13 -7.28 31.67 28.87
CA ARG A 13 -7.50 30.35 28.25
C ARG A 13 -8.04 30.36 26.81
N ALA A 14 -8.22 31.52 26.19
CA ALA A 14 -8.83 31.61 24.86
C ALA A 14 -7.84 31.54 23.67
N TYR A 15 -6.53 31.52 23.88
CA TYR A 15 -5.55 31.72 22.79
C TYR A 15 -4.83 30.47 22.26
N ASN A 16 -5.11 29.26 22.77
CA ASN A 16 -4.41 28.03 22.33
C ASN A 16 -5.24 27.07 21.46
N VAL A 17 -6.50 27.40 21.16
CA VAL A 17 -7.37 26.54 20.34
C VAL A 17 -7.32 26.94 18.86
N ASP A 18 -6.98 28.20 18.57
CA ASP A 18 -6.92 28.70 17.20
C ASP A 18 -5.62 28.34 16.47
N GLU A 19 -4.49 28.13 17.13
CA GLU A 19 -3.23 27.84 16.43
C GLU A 19 -3.20 26.44 15.81
N ALA A 20 -3.79 25.44 16.48
CA ALA A 20 -3.95 24.09 15.95
C ALA A 20 -5.01 24.03 14.83
N ALA A 21 -6.08 24.82 14.95
CA ALA A 21 -7.11 24.94 13.92
C ALA A 21 -6.62 25.72 12.68
N LEU A 22 -5.80 26.75 12.89
CA LEU A 22 -5.13 27.52 11.83
C LEU A 22 -4.06 26.67 11.12
N SER A 23 -3.35 25.79 11.86
CA SER A 23 -2.45 24.81 11.26
C SER A 23 -3.19 23.78 10.39
N LEU A 24 -4.40 23.36 10.77
CA LEU A 24 -5.22 22.45 9.96
C LEU A 24 -5.86 23.15 8.75
N ALA A 25 -6.18 24.45 8.88
CA ALA A 25 -6.82 25.23 7.81
C ALA A 25 -5.81 25.72 6.76
N ALA A 26 -4.53 25.83 7.10
CA ALA A 26 -3.47 26.29 6.20
C ALA A 26 -2.98 25.23 5.19
N GLU A 27 -3.27 23.94 5.39
CA GLU A 27 -2.98 22.86 4.43
C GLU A 27 -4.16 22.57 3.50
N LYS A 28 -4.86 23.62 3.04
CA LYS A 28 -5.75 23.50 1.88
C LYS A 28 -4.98 23.63 0.57
N THR A 29 -3.78 23.06 0.51
CA THR A 29 -3.14 22.72 -0.75
C THR A 29 -3.96 21.60 -1.38
N ILE A 30 -4.50 21.85 -2.56
CA ILE A 30 -4.99 20.78 -3.44
C ILE A 30 -3.81 19.80 -3.57
N ASP A 31 -3.93 18.64 -2.95
CA ASP A 31 -2.92 17.58 -3.01
C ASP A 31 -2.83 17.14 -4.47
N VAL A 32 -1.90 17.73 -5.22
CA VAL A 32 -1.58 17.37 -6.60
C VAL A 32 -0.92 15.98 -6.63
N GLY A 33 -0.48 15.45 -5.48
CA GLY A 33 0.28 14.21 -5.33
C GLY A 33 -0.56 12.95 -5.18
N HIS A 34 -1.71 12.82 -5.85
CA HIS A 34 -2.48 11.55 -5.89
C HIS A 34 -2.74 10.87 -4.52
N GLY A 35 -2.88 11.66 -3.44
CA GLY A 35 -3.10 11.17 -2.08
C GLY A 35 -1.84 10.83 -1.27
N VAL A 36 -0.64 11.15 -1.75
CA VAL A 36 0.65 10.87 -1.09
C VAL A 36 0.73 11.50 0.29
N GLY A 37 0.44 12.81 0.40
CA GLY A 37 0.50 13.51 1.68
C GLY A 37 -0.53 12.97 2.68
N ASN A 38 -1.73 12.67 2.19
CA ASN A 38 -2.80 12.07 2.99
C ASN A 38 -2.44 10.66 3.48
N THR A 39 -1.85 9.84 2.62
CA THR A 39 -1.38 8.49 2.99
C THR A 39 -0.23 8.55 3.98
N LEU A 40 0.71 9.48 3.79
CA LEU A 40 1.83 9.69 4.72
C LEU A 40 1.31 10.03 6.11
N ARG A 41 0.26 10.85 6.20
CA ARG A 41 -0.37 11.15 7.48
C ARG A 41 -0.96 9.91 8.14
N VAL A 42 -1.64 9.05 7.37
CA VAL A 42 -2.18 7.77 7.86
C VAL A 42 -1.06 6.87 8.38
N THR A 43 0.04 6.71 7.63
CA THR A 43 1.15 5.84 8.05
C THR A 43 1.85 6.37 9.30
N GLN A 44 2.05 7.69 9.42
CA GLN A 44 2.59 8.32 10.63
C GLN A 44 1.70 8.09 11.86
N ILE A 45 0.37 8.14 11.70
CA ILE A 45 -0.58 7.87 12.79
C ILE A 45 -0.43 6.42 13.27
N LEU A 46 -0.33 5.46 12.35
CA LEU A 46 -0.15 4.05 12.68
C LEU A 46 1.20 3.84 13.40
N GLU A 47 2.29 4.41 12.87
CA GLU A 47 3.63 4.30 13.44
C GLU A 47 3.71 4.92 14.85
N ALA A 48 3.08 6.08 15.07
CA ALA A 48 2.98 6.71 16.39
C ALA A 48 2.21 5.87 17.43
N ASN A 49 1.48 4.84 16.97
CA ASN A 49 0.77 3.88 17.80
C ASN A 49 1.45 2.50 17.80
N ASP A 50 2.75 2.42 17.50
CA ASP A 50 3.54 1.19 17.45
C ASP A 50 3.01 0.17 16.43
N ILE A 51 2.39 0.64 15.36
CA ILE A 51 1.91 -0.21 14.26
C ILE A 51 2.84 0.03 13.08
N THR A 52 3.77 -0.90 12.87
CA THR A 52 4.56 -0.94 11.64
C THR A 52 3.61 -1.06 10.45
N CYS A 53 3.83 -0.26 9.41
CA CYS A 53 3.01 -0.32 8.21
C CYS A 53 3.81 -0.02 6.94
N CYS A 54 3.30 -0.45 5.79
CA CYS A 54 3.86 -0.08 4.49
C CYS A 54 2.80 -0.11 3.40
N CYS A 55 2.96 0.74 2.39
CA CYS A 55 2.14 0.74 1.19
C CYS A 55 2.47 -0.47 0.32
N VAL A 56 1.46 -1.25 -0.07
CA VAL A 56 1.59 -2.49 -0.86
C VAL A 56 0.74 -2.42 -2.13
N GLY A 57 0.63 -3.55 -2.84
CA GLY A 57 -0.17 -3.69 -4.05
C GLY A 57 0.27 -2.72 -5.14
N VAL A 58 -0.70 -2.02 -5.75
CA VAL A 58 -0.42 -1.05 -6.81
C VAL A 58 0.51 0.08 -6.35
N SER A 59 0.41 0.52 -5.09
CA SER A 59 1.25 1.60 -4.59
C SER A 59 2.73 1.20 -4.56
N ALA A 60 3.05 -0.01 -4.10
CA ALA A 60 4.41 -0.53 -4.15
C ALA A 60 4.90 -0.72 -5.59
N LEU A 61 4.06 -1.20 -6.50
CA LEU A 61 4.40 -1.31 -7.91
C LEU A 61 4.76 0.06 -8.53
N LYS A 62 3.97 1.10 -8.25
CA LYS A 62 4.23 2.46 -8.71
C LYS A 62 5.52 3.03 -8.13
N PHE A 63 5.76 2.83 -6.83
CA PHE A 63 7.03 3.20 -6.18
C PHE A 63 8.25 2.56 -6.86
N TYR A 64 8.09 1.31 -7.30
CA TYR A 64 9.11 0.58 -8.07
C TYR A 64 9.06 0.80 -9.58
N GLY A 65 8.30 1.80 -10.07
CA GLY A 65 8.33 2.28 -11.45
C GLY A 65 7.28 1.71 -12.39
N ALA A 66 6.35 0.88 -11.92
CA ALA A 66 5.27 0.38 -12.77
C ALA A 66 4.21 1.46 -13.05
N SER A 67 3.75 1.56 -14.30
CA SER A 67 2.71 2.50 -14.69
C SER A 67 1.31 1.89 -14.52
N ARG A 68 0.84 1.80 -13.27
CA ARG A 68 -0.50 1.29 -12.91
C ARG A 68 -1.43 2.39 -12.39
N MET A 69 -2.72 2.22 -12.62
CA MET A 69 -3.77 3.04 -12.01
C MET A 69 -4.06 2.53 -10.60
N ARG A 70 -4.06 3.43 -9.62
CA ARG A 70 -4.34 3.17 -8.21
C ARG A 70 -5.70 3.77 -7.88
N ASP A 71 -6.65 2.92 -7.52
CA ASP A 71 -7.98 3.36 -7.08
C ASP A 71 -8.00 3.64 -5.58
N ASP A 72 -7.45 2.71 -4.79
CA ASP A 72 -7.30 2.83 -3.34
C ASP A 72 -5.83 2.63 -2.94
N TRP A 73 -5.42 3.27 -1.86
CA TRP A 73 -4.15 2.96 -1.21
C TRP A 73 -4.28 1.71 -0.34
N GLU A 74 -3.43 0.73 -0.58
CA GLU A 74 -3.37 -0.49 0.24
C GLU A 74 -2.26 -0.33 1.29
N ILE A 75 -2.64 -0.23 2.56
CA ILE A 75 -1.71 -0.06 3.68
C ILE A 75 -1.66 -1.38 4.45
N CYS A 76 -0.55 -2.09 4.30
CA CYS A 76 -0.27 -3.33 5.00
C CYS A 76 0.14 -3.06 6.45
N VAL A 77 -0.41 -3.84 7.39
CA VAL A 77 -0.01 -3.86 8.81
C VAL A 77 0.11 -5.32 9.29
N PRO A 78 0.89 -5.62 10.36
CA PRO A 78 0.88 -6.94 10.98
C PRO A 78 -0.54 -7.44 11.26
N THR A 79 -0.83 -8.69 10.87
CA THR A 79 -2.20 -9.23 10.85
C THR A 79 -2.89 -9.14 12.22
N ASP A 80 -2.16 -9.40 13.29
CA ASP A 80 -2.62 -9.33 14.67
C ASP A 80 -2.92 -7.89 15.14
N LEU A 81 -2.35 -6.88 14.47
CA LEU A 81 -2.54 -5.46 14.77
C LEU A 81 -3.63 -4.79 13.92
N VAL A 82 -4.23 -5.48 12.94
CA VAL A 82 -5.34 -4.93 12.12
C VAL A 82 -6.47 -4.35 12.99
N PRO A 83 -6.98 -5.04 14.03
CA PRO A 83 -8.02 -4.47 14.89
C PRO A 83 -7.57 -3.20 15.63
N LYS A 84 -6.27 -3.13 16.03
CA LYS A 84 -5.70 -1.94 16.66
C LYS A 84 -5.63 -0.78 15.67
N ALA A 85 -5.17 -1.03 14.45
CA ALA A 85 -5.07 -0.03 13.38
C ALA A 85 -6.43 0.60 13.06
N ILE A 86 -7.45 -0.23 12.87
CA ILE A 86 -8.83 0.21 12.62
C ILE A 86 -9.32 1.07 13.78
N ARG A 87 -9.16 0.61 15.03
CA ARG A 87 -9.59 1.35 16.21
C ARG A 87 -8.91 2.70 16.34
N VAL A 88 -7.60 2.79 16.06
CA VAL A 88 -6.85 4.07 16.08
C VAL A 88 -7.47 5.06 15.10
N LEU A 89 -7.73 4.63 13.86
CA LEU A 89 -8.30 5.49 12.82
C LEU A 89 -9.76 5.92 13.12
N GLN A 90 -10.51 5.08 13.84
CA GLN A 90 -11.88 5.36 14.25
C GLN A 90 -12.00 6.09 15.59
N SER A 91 -10.88 6.40 16.27
CA SER A 91 -10.90 7.11 17.55
C SER A 91 -10.62 8.61 17.33
N PRO A 92 -11.16 9.51 18.17
CA PRO A 92 -10.78 10.92 18.12
C PRO A 92 -9.27 11.12 18.37
N PRO A 93 -8.62 12.09 17.69
CA PRO A 93 -9.21 13.03 16.73
C PRO A 93 -9.32 12.47 15.29
N HIS A 94 -8.84 11.24 15.04
CA HIS A 94 -8.75 10.68 13.69
C HIS A 94 -10.11 10.38 13.05
N SER A 95 -11.12 10.04 13.85
CA SER A 95 -12.50 9.81 13.38
C SER A 95 -13.16 11.04 12.72
N ASP A 96 -12.67 12.24 13.01
CA ASP A 96 -13.15 13.47 12.37
C ASP A 96 -12.62 13.61 10.94
N VAL A 97 -11.49 12.97 10.66
CA VAL A 97 -10.76 13.04 9.38
C VAL A 97 -11.03 11.79 8.52
N TYR A 98 -11.00 10.60 9.10
CA TYR A 98 -11.13 9.33 8.37
C TYR A 98 -12.46 8.66 8.73
N VAL A 99 -13.27 8.41 7.70
CA VAL A 99 -14.57 7.75 7.85
C VAL A 99 -14.54 6.38 7.17
N LEU A 100 -15.19 5.40 7.79
CA LEU A 100 -15.44 4.13 7.09
C LEU A 100 -16.39 4.39 5.92
N VAL A 101 -16.10 3.74 4.81
CA VAL A 101 -16.95 3.75 3.61
C VAL A 101 -17.21 2.34 3.16
N ASP A 102 -18.15 2.19 2.24
CA ASP A 102 -18.46 0.90 1.63
C ASP A 102 -17.20 0.26 1.06
N SER A 103 -17.11 -1.06 1.26
CA SER A 103 -16.04 -1.89 0.71
C SER A 103 -16.03 -1.81 -0.81
N ILE A 104 -14.90 -2.23 -1.41
CA ILE A 104 -14.77 -2.29 -2.87
C ILE A 104 -15.88 -3.19 -3.43
N SER A 105 -16.62 -2.68 -4.42
CA SER A 105 -17.82 -3.32 -4.98
C SER A 105 -17.55 -4.60 -5.77
N HIS A 106 -16.29 -4.89 -6.06
CA HIS A 106 -15.87 -6.00 -6.91
C HIS A 106 -14.73 -6.77 -6.26
N ALA A 107 -14.87 -8.10 -6.26
CA ALA A 107 -13.79 -8.98 -5.84
C ALA A 107 -12.70 -9.03 -6.92
N GLN A 108 -11.45 -9.04 -6.48
CA GLN A 108 -10.27 -9.14 -7.34
C GLN A 108 -9.69 -10.55 -7.28
N VAL A 109 -9.15 -11.01 -8.41
CA VAL A 109 -8.48 -12.31 -8.50
C VAL A 109 -7.23 -12.28 -7.61
N GLN A 110 -7.01 -13.36 -6.84
CA GLN A 110 -5.86 -13.49 -5.92
C GLN A 110 -5.75 -12.36 -4.88
N SER A 111 -6.86 -11.71 -4.55
CA SER A 111 -6.91 -10.63 -3.58
C SER A 111 -8.18 -10.71 -2.72
N MET A 112 -8.01 -10.29 -1.47
CA MET A 112 -9.08 -10.14 -0.48
C MET A 112 -9.34 -8.67 -0.14
N THR A 113 -8.74 -7.70 -0.85
CA THR A 113 -8.78 -6.28 -0.46
C THR A 113 -10.20 -5.72 -0.32
N HIS A 114 -11.13 -6.22 -1.14
CA HIS A 114 -12.56 -5.89 -1.05
C HIS A 114 -13.27 -6.34 0.24
N THR A 115 -12.63 -7.12 1.10
CA THR A 115 -13.21 -7.61 2.36
C THR A 115 -12.74 -6.85 3.59
N TYR A 116 -11.87 -5.86 3.42
CA TYR A 116 -11.28 -5.12 4.54
C TYR A 116 -11.89 -3.75 4.73
N ASN A 117 -11.63 -3.18 5.91
CA ASN A 117 -12.07 -1.83 6.25
C ASN A 117 -11.44 -0.82 5.28
N ARG A 118 -12.32 -0.21 4.49
CA ARG A 118 -12.01 0.88 3.57
C ARG A 118 -12.38 2.20 4.23
N PHE A 119 -11.44 3.14 4.17
CA PHE A 119 -11.59 4.47 4.74
C PHE A 119 -11.53 5.51 3.63
N GLN A 120 -12.24 6.62 3.85
CA GLN A 120 -12.12 7.82 3.04
C GLN A 120 -11.71 8.99 3.93
N THR A 121 -10.82 9.85 3.40
CA THR A 121 -10.53 11.13 4.04
C THR A 121 -11.64 12.13 3.76
N ARG A 122 -12.21 12.70 4.81
CA ARG A 122 -13.37 13.58 4.73
C ARG A 122 -13.07 14.78 3.83
N GLY A 123 -13.92 15.00 2.84
CA GLY A 123 -13.81 16.13 1.91
C GLY A 123 -12.74 15.96 0.82
N LEU A 124 -12.04 14.82 0.75
CA LEU A 124 -11.02 14.53 -0.25
C LEU A 124 -11.32 13.25 -1.04
N TRP A 125 -10.82 13.21 -2.27
CA TRP A 125 -10.81 12.02 -3.13
C TRP A 125 -9.61 11.14 -2.79
N HIS A 126 -9.51 10.74 -1.52
CA HIS A 126 -8.45 9.90 -0.99
C HIS A 126 -9.07 8.75 -0.19
N THR A 127 -8.87 7.54 -0.70
CA THR A 127 -9.38 6.30 -0.11
C THR A 127 -8.26 5.30 0.10
N PHE A 128 -8.35 4.55 1.19
CA PHE A 128 -7.35 3.56 1.55
C PHE A 128 -7.97 2.38 2.30
N VAL A 129 -7.25 1.26 2.29
CA VAL A 129 -7.67 0.00 2.90
C VAL A 129 -6.57 -0.50 3.82
N ILE A 130 -6.95 -0.97 5.01
CA ILE A 130 -6.03 -1.64 5.93
C ILE A 130 -5.97 -3.12 5.59
N VAL A 131 -4.79 -3.59 5.16
CA VAL A 131 -4.56 -4.93 4.65
C VAL A 131 -3.74 -5.75 5.66
N PRO A 132 -4.15 -6.97 6.04
CA PRO A 132 -3.34 -7.84 6.87
C PRO A 132 -2.10 -8.34 6.12
N ALA A 133 -0.94 -8.27 6.76
CA ALA A 133 0.33 -8.70 6.18
C ALA A 133 0.34 -10.17 5.72
N SER A 134 -0.38 -11.05 6.43
CA SER A 134 -0.56 -12.45 6.05
C SER A 134 -1.16 -12.62 4.64
N ASP A 135 -2.02 -11.71 4.22
CA ASP A 135 -2.79 -11.85 2.98
C ASP A 135 -2.04 -11.34 1.76
N VAL A 136 -1.05 -10.49 1.97
CA VAL A 136 -0.08 -10.09 0.95
C VAL A 136 1.21 -10.88 1.06
N HIS A 137 1.26 -11.95 1.87
CA HIS A 137 2.43 -12.79 2.13
C HIS A 137 3.70 -11.96 2.38
N LEU A 138 3.58 -11.01 3.30
CA LEU A 138 4.62 -10.02 3.54
C LEU A 138 4.96 -9.98 5.01
N ASP A 139 6.25 -9.92 5.30
CA ASP A 139 6.76 -9.78 6.65
C ASP A 139 6.88 -8.29 7.00
N CYS A 140 5.82 -7.72 7.57
CA CYS A 140 5.69 -6.29 7.84
C CYS A 140 6.44 -5.90 9.13
N ARG A 141 7.77 -5.79 9.04
CA ARG A 141 8.65 -5.39 10.14
C ARG A 141 9.53 -4.20 9.73
N PRO A 142 9.98 -3.35 10.67
CA PRO A 142 10.78 -2.16 10.34
C PRO A 142 12.01 -2.45 9.48
N VAL A 143 12.71 -3.57 9.73
CA VAL A 143 13.89 -3.99 8.95
C VAL A 143 13.61 -4.26 7.47
N ASN A 144 12.36 -4.54 7.12
CA ASN A 144 11.91 -4.87 5.77
C ASN A 144 11.33 -3.66 5.04
N ILE A 145 11.32 -2.48 5.65
CA ILE A 145 10.68 -1.27 5.13
C ILE A 145 11.74 -0.29 4.67
N VAL A 146 11.51 0.29 3.49
CA VAL A 146 12.24 1.42 2.94
C VAL A 146 11.29 2.62 2.87
N ARG A 147 11.84 3.83 2.90
CA ARG A 147 11.03 5.05 2.74
C ARG A 147 11.28 5.69 1.38
N SER A 148 10.23 6.19 0.75
CA SER A 148 10.40 7.09 -0.40
C SER A 148 11.06 8.40 0.04
N LEU A 149 11.43 9.24 -0.93
CA LEU A 149 11.96 10.57 -0.65
C LEU A 149 10.94 11.48 0.07
N GLN A 150 9.64 11.21 -0.07
CA GLN A 150 8.57 11.87 0.69
C GLN A 150 8.27 11.18 2.03
N GLY A 151 8.98 10.12 2.40
CA GLY A 151 8.87 9.46 3.69
C GLY A 151 7.82 8.34 3.77
N LEU A 152 7.08 8.06 2.69
CA LEU A 152 6.11 6.97 2.66
C LEU A 152 6.81 5.61 2.83
N PRO A 153 6.34 4.73 3.73
CA PRO A 153 6.92 3.42 3.92
C PRO A 153 6.47 2.43 2.83
N TYR A 154 7.41 1.72 2.23
CA TYR A 154 7.18 0.63 1.27
C TYR A 154 7.98 -0.60 1.69
N PRO A 155 7.56 -1.81 1.33
CA PRO A 155 8.43 -2.97 1.48
C PRO A 155 9.68 -2.80 0.63
N SER A 156 10.84 -3.24 1.13
CA SER A 156 12.06 -3.30 0.35
C SER A 156 11.87 -4.15 -0.91
N LEU A 157 12.65 -3.87 -1.96
CA LEU A 157 12.48 -4.52 -3.26
C LEU A 157 12.58 -6.05 -3.15
N GLN A 158 13.53 -6.53 -2.35
CA GLN A 158 13.71 -7.95 -2.05
C GLN A 158 12.46 -8.57 -1.41
N VAL A 159 11.92 -7.92 -0.38
CA VAL A 159 10.75 -8.41 0.35
C VAL A 159 9.51 -8.43 -0.54
N PHE A 160 9.31 -7.38 -1.34
CA PHE A 160 8.16 -7.29 -2.23
C PHE A 160 8.23 -8.31 -3.39
N ALA A 161 9.41 -8.46 -4.02
CA ALA A 161 9.63 -9.48 -5.04
C ALA A 161 9.43 -10.90 -4.48
N GLN A 162 9.93 -11.17 -3.27
CA GLN A 162 9.76 -12.47 -2.61
C GLN A 162 8.29 -12.76 -2.30
N SER A 163 7.52 -11.76 -1.84
CA SER A 163 6.07 -11.87 -1.65
C SER A 163 5.36 -12.26 -2.95
N CYS A 164 5.68 -11.59 -4.07
CA CYS A 164 5.07 -11.89 -5.37
C CYS A 164 5.36 -13.34 -5.81
N LEU A 165 6.60 -13.81 -5.61
CA LEU A 165 6.99 -15.20 -5.88
C LEU A 165 6.27 -16.21 -5.00
N ASN A 166 6.22 -15.97 -3.69
CA ASN A 166 5.59 -16.89 -2.75
C ASN A 166 4.08 -17.01 -2.99
N ARG A 167 3.41 -15.89 -3.30
CA ARG A 167 2.00 -15.87 -3.71
C ARG A 167 1.77 -16.42 -5.10
N ARG A 168 2.81 -16.63 -5.92
CA ARG A 168 2.72 -16.86 -7.36
C ARG A 168 1.82 -15.83 -8.05
N ASN A 169 1.94 -14.57 -7.64
CA ASN A 169 1.30 -13.47 -8.34
C ASN A 169 2.22 -13.06 -9.50
N GLU A 170 2.11 -13.80 -10.62
CA GLU A 170 2.96 -13.62 -11.80
C GLU A 170 2.72 -12.25 -12.48
N LEU A 171 1.54 -11.64 -12.30
CA LEU A 171 1.21 -10.32 -12.82
C LEU A 171 1.95 -9.20 -12.06
N GLU A 172 1.83 -9.16 -10.73
CA GLU A 172 2.57 -8.17 -9.93
C GLU A 172 4.08 -8.36 -10.06
N LEU A 173 4.56 -9.60 -10.13
CA LEU A 173 5.97 -9.89 -10.35
C LEU A 173 6.46 -9.35 -11.70
N CYS A 174 5.67 -9.54 -12.76
CA CYS A 174 5.95 -9.02 -14.09
C CYS A 174 6.07 -7.50 -14.08
N ASP A 175 5.08 -6.82 -13.48
CA ASP A 175 5.08 -5.36 -13.39
C ASP A 175 6.25 -4.82 -12.57
N LEU A 176 6.58 -5.48 -11.46
CA LEU A 176 7.72 -5.12 -10.62
C LEU A 176 9.03 -5.25 -11.40
N ILE A 177 9.21 -6.33 -12.14
CA ILE A 177 10.39 -6.56 -12.98
C ILE A 177 10.47 -5.50 -14.09
N ASP A 178 9.33 -5.14 -14.70
CA ASP A 178 9.30 -4.12 -15.73
C ASP A 178 9.55 -2.72 -15.17
N GLY A 179 9.07 -2.39 -13.96
CA GLY A 179 9.33 -1.12 -13.31
C GLY A 179 10.79 -0.97 -12.87
N THR A 180 11.40 -2.04 -12.39
CA THR A 180 12.74 -1.99 -11.78
C THR A 180 13.87 -2.35 -12.73
N ASN A 181 13.57 -3.09 -13.81
CA ASN A 181 14.54 -3.70 -14.71
C ASN A 181 15.62 -4.57 -14.01
N ILE A 182 15.29 -5.16 -12.86
CA ILE A 182 16.17 -6.12 -12.18
C ILE A 182 16.57 -7.28 -13.10
N SER A 183 17.80 -7.76 -12.91
CA SER A 183 18.40 -8.84 -13.70
C SER A 183 18.11 -10.21 -13.11
N GLU A 184 18.35 -11.26 -13.89
CA GLU A 184 18.27 -12.63 -13.38
C GLU A 184 19.22 -12.86 -12.20
N ASP A 185 20.49 -12.44 -12.33
CA ASP A 185 21.53 -12.51 -11.29
C ASP A 185 21.16 -11.77 -10.02
N TRP A 186 20.41 -10.67 -10.13
CA TRP A 186 19.91 -9.96 -8.96
C TRP A 186 18.98 -10.88 -8.15
N GLY A 187 18.10 -11.63 -8.81
CA GLY A 187 17.22 -12.57 -8.13
C GLY A 187 17.98 -13.72 -7.47
N GLU A 188 19.03 -14.24 -8.11
CA GLU A 188 19.89 -15.28 -7.52
C GLU A 188 20.57 -14.84 -6.23
N LYS A 189 20.95 -13.56 -6.13
CA LYS A 189 21.65 -13.00 -4.98
C LYS A 189 20.72 -12.57 -3.85
N ASN A 190 19.50 -12.15 -4.19
CA ASN A 190 18.61 -11.48 -3.24
C ASN A 190 17.36 -12.31 -2.89
N LEU A 191 16.93 -13.26 -3.72
CA LEU A 191 15.68 -13.98 -3.50
C LEU A 191 15.93 -15.42 -3.08
N ASN A 192 15.05 -15.95 -2.25
CA ASN A 192 14.97 -17.38 -2.03
C ASN A 192 14.20 -18.02 -3.20
N LEU A 193 14.95 -18.50 -4.19
CA LEU A 193 14.42 -19.19 -5.38
C LEU A 193 14.27 -20.71 -5.20
N GLU A 194 14.69 -21.25 -4.06
CA GLU A 194 14.62 -22.69 -3.76
C GLU A 194 13.19 -23.15 -3.50
N GLY A 195 12.87 -24.35 -4.00
CA GLY A 195 11.55 -24.95 -3.87
C GLY A 195 10.47 -24.27 -4.72
N THR A 196 9.24 -24.30 -4.22
CA THR A 196 8.04 -23.82 -4.94
C THR A 196 7.45 -22.58 -4.30
N ASN A 197 6.45 -21.98 -4.95
CA ASN A 197 5.59 -20.99 -4.30
C ASN A 197 4.96 -21.58 -3.02
N ASP A 198 4.49 -20.70 -2.13
CA ASP A 198 3.90 -21.12 -0.86
C ASP A 198 2.49 -21.69 -1.09
N VAL A 199 2.44 -23.01 -1.21
CA VAL A 199 1.20 -23.76 -1.48
C VAL A 199 0.32 -23.81 -0.24
N ASP A 200 0.90 -23.82 0.97
CA ASP A 200 0.15 -23.86 2.22
C ASP A 200 -0.62 -22.56 2.45
N TRP A 201 0.04 -21.42 2.19
CA TRP A 201 -0.62 -20.13 2.15
C TRP A 201 -1.75 -20.11 1.11
N ALA A 202 -1.50 -20.59 -0.12
CA ALA A 202 -2.53 -20.60 -1.16
C ALA A 202 -3.74 -21.48 -0.77
N TRP A 203 -3.52 -22.60 -0.08
CA TRP A 203 -4.59 -23.42 0.47
C TRP A 203 -5.34 -22.76 1.62
N ALA A 204 -4.66 -22.00 2.49
CA ALA A 204 -5.29 -21.24 3.55
C ALA A 204 -6.22 -20.15 2.97
N MET A 205 -5.77 -19.42 1.93
CA MET A 205 -6.58 -18.43 1.22
C MET A 205 -7.79 -19.07 0.53
N LYS A 206 -7.58 -20.20 -0.15
CA LYS A 206 -8.66 -20.98 -0.76
C LYS A 206 -9.69 -21.46 0.26
N ARG A 207 -9.24 -21.93 1.42
CA ARG A 207 -10.12 -22.38 2.50
C ARG A 207 -11.01 -21.23 2.98
N ARG A 208 -10.41 -20.07 3.24
CA ARG A 208 -11.16 -18.85 3.60
C ARG A 208 -12.20 -18.46 2.55
N THR A 209 -11.86 -18.51 1.26
CA THR A 209 -12.83 -18.24 0.19
C THR A 209 -14.00 -19.24 0.19
N LYS A 210 -13.72 -20.53 0.45
CA LYS A 210 -14.77 -21.57 0.51
C LYS A 210 -15.67 -21.45 1.73
N GLU A 211 -15.09 -21.08 2.86
CA GLU A 211 -15.80 -20.90 4.13
C GLU A 211 -16.53 -19.56 4.21
N TRP A 212 -16.40 -18.71 3.17
CA TRP A 212 -16.98 -17.38 3.12
C TRP A 212 -18.49 -17.39 3.30
N ASN A 213 -18.97 -16.72 4.35
CA ASN A 213 -20.37 -16.61 4.68
C ASN A 213 -20.88 -15.20 4.36
N VAL A 214 -21.67 -15.08 3.29
CA VAL A 214 -22.24 -13.79 2.85
C VAL A 214 -23.09 -13.10 3.91
N GLU A 215 -23.80 -13.85 4.76
CA GLU A 215 -24.64 -13.26 5.80
C GLU A 215 -23.81 -12.62 6.91
N LYS A 216 -22.61 -13.16 7.18
CA LYS A 216 -21.72 -12.69 8.24
C LYS A 216 -20.66 -11.71 7.74
N GLU A 217 -20.13 -11.95 6.54
CA GLU A 217 -18.96 -11.25 6.00
C GLU A 217 -19.29 -10.34 4.80
N GLY A 218 -20.51 -10.45 4.26
CA GLY A 218 -20.99 -9.56 3.20
C GLY A 218 -20.63 -9.99 1.77
N LYS A 219 -20.89 -9.06 0.84
CA LYS A 219 -20.61 -9.18 -0.61
C LYS A 219 -19.62 -8.09 -1.05
N PRO A 220 -18.91 -8.29 -2.18
CA PRO A 220 -18.90 -9.50 -3.01
C PRO A 220 -18.16 -10.67 -2.34
N ARG A 221 -18.44 -11.91 -2.79
CA ARG A 221 -17.66 -13.07 -2.33
C ARG A 221 -16.26 -13.02 -2.97
N PRO A 222 -15.21 -13.43 -2.24
CA PRO A 222 -13.90 -13.60 -2.85
C PRO A 222 -13.91 -14.63 -3.99
N ILE A 223 -13.02 -14.44 -4.95
CA ILE A 223 -12.89 -15.33 -6.11
C ILE A 223 -12.00 -16.53 -5.71
N ASP A 224 -12.49 -17.77 -5.88
CA ASP A 224 -11.69 -19.00 -5.66
C ASP A 224 -10.72 -19.22 -6.83
N PHE A 225 -9.69 -18.36 -6.88
CA PHE A 225 -8.62 -18.45 -7.85
C PHE A 225 -7.27 -18.27 -7.14
N TRP A 226 -6.86 -19.28 -6.38
CA TRP A 226 -5.60 -19.30 -5.63
C TRP A 226 -4.61 -20.30 -6.23
N PRO A 227 -3.30 -19.97 -6.32
CA PRO A 227 -2.28 -20.78 -6.97
C PRO A 227 -1.81 -21.98 -6.12
N THR A 228 -2.75 -22.88 -5.82
CA THR A 228 -2.56 -24.11 -5.01
C THR A 228 -1.73 -25.20 -5.71
N ARG A 229 -1.46 -25.07 -7.01
CA ARG A 229 -0.56 -25.98 -7.72
C ARG A 229 0.88 -25.51 -7.56
N PRO A 230 1.79 -26.35 -7.01
CA PRO A 230 3.18 -25.99 -6.83
C PRO A 230 3.84 -25.65 -8.18
N LYS A 231 4.59 -24.55 -8.20
CA LYS A 231 5.45 -24.17 -9.32
C LYS A 231 6.78 -23.67 -8.76
N SER A 232 7.89 -24.05 -9.39
CA SER A 232 9.23 -23.65 -8.96
C SER A 232 9.37 -22.12 -8.97
N LYS A 233 9.83 -21.55 -7.85
CA LYS A 233 10.09 -20.10 -7.74
C LYS A 233 11.15 -19.67 -8.74
N ARG A 234 12.22 -20.45 -8.88
CA ARG A 234 13.28 -20.26 -9.88
C ARG A 234 12.72 -20.21 -11.30
N LEU A 235 11.86 -21.17 -11.68
CA LEU A 235 11.25 -21.15 -13.02
C LEU A 235 10.31 -19.95 -13.23
N ILE A 236 9.53 -19.58 -12.21
CA ILE A 236 8.70 -18.36 -12.27
C ILE A 236 9.61 -17.15 -12.51
N TRP A 237 10.60 -16.94 -11.64
CA TRP A 237 11.55 -15.83 -11.74
C TRP A 237 12.20 -15.73 -13.13
N GLN A 238 12.84 -16.80 -13.58
CA GLN A 238 13.51 -16.85 -14.88
C GLN A 238 12.56 -16.57 -16.03
N SER A 239 11.35 -17.11 -16.00
CA SER A 239 10.35 -16.86 -17.04
C SER A 239 9.94 -15.39 -17.14
N GLN A 240 9.91 -14.66 -16.02
CA GLN A 240 9.53 -13.24 -15.99
C GLN A 240 10.69 -12.32 -16.38
N VAL A 241 11.92 -12.56 -15.89
CA VAL A 241 13.07 -11.69 -16.19
C VAL A 241 13.60 -11.85 -17.62
N ARG A 242 13.54 -13.05 -18.19
CA ARG A 242 14.04 -13.33 -19.55
C ARG A 242 13.11 -12.82 -20.66
N THR A 243 11.86 -12.50 -20.34
CA THR A 243 10.83 -12.10 -21.31
C THR A 243 10.52 -10.59 -21.28
N LYS A 244 11.34 -9.77 -20.61
CA LYS A 244 11.19 -8.31 -20.55
C LYS A 244 11.00 -7.68 -21.94
N ALA A 245 11.87 -8.02 -22.89
CA ALA A 245 11.83 -7.47 -24.24
C ALA A 245 10.56 -7.86 -25.01
N SER A 246 10.02 -9.07 -24.80
CA SER A 246 8.80 -9.51 -25.49
C SER A 246 7.52 -8.85 -24.97
N ARG A 247 7.61 -8.08 -23.87
CA ARG A 247 6.47 -7.35 -23.30
C ARG A 247 6.30 -5.94 -23.84
N LEU A 248 7.29 -5.44 -24.61
CA LEU A 248 7.20 -4.15 -25.26
C LEU A 248 6.06 -4.16 -26.29
N ASP A 249 5.13 -3.22 -26.16
CA ASP A 249 4.09 -2.99 -27.16
C ASP A 249 4.48 -1.89 -28.16
N TRP A 250 3.62 -1.63 -29.13
CA TRP A 250 3.85 -0.64 -30.20
C TRP A 250 4.07 0.79 -29.68
N SER A 251 3.64 1.11 -28.45
CA SER A 251 3.85 2.40 -27.78
C SER A 251 5.17 2.47 -26.99
N ARG A 252 5.95 1.38 -26.99
CA ARG A 252 7.20 1.20 -26.26
C ARG A 252 8.30 0.69 -27.19
N PRO A 253 8.80 1.52 -28.12
CA PRO A 253 9.84 1.12 -29.07
C PRO A 253 11.12 0.66 -28.34
N PRO A 254 11.74 -0.48 -28.72
CA PRO A 254 12.94 -1.02 -28.05
C PRO A 254 14.16 -0.09 -28.06
N GLU A 255 14.20 0.87 -28.99
CA GLU A 255 15.25 1.89 -29.09
C GLU A 255 15.20 2.87 -27.92
N ALA A 256 14.01 3.12 -27.36
CA ALA A 256 13.81 4.02 -26.22
C ALA A 256 13.61 3.25 -24.91
N PHE A 257 13.00 2.07 -24.95
CA PHE A 257 12.59 1.32 -23.76
C PHE A 257 13.39 0.02 -23.59
N ILE A 258 13.81 -0.24 -22.34
CA ILE A 258 14.43 -1.50 -21.93
C ILE A 258 13.42 -2.51 -21.40
N THR A 259 12.30 -2.04 -20.85
CA THR A 259 11.16 -2.82 -20.37
C THR A 259 9.86 -2.06 -20.66
N GLN A 260 8.71 -2.65 -20.36
CA GLN A 260 7.41 -2.01 -20.55
C GLN A 260 7.28 -0.64 -19.84
N TYR A 261 8.06 -0.41 -18.78
CA TYR A 261 8.00 0.81 -17.97
C TYR A 261 9.30 1.60 -17.89
N ARG A 262 10.44 1.08 -18.35
CA ARG A 262 11.74 1.74 -18.21
C ARG A 262 12.34 2.19 -19.53
N VAL A 263 12.76 3.45 -19.55
CA VAL A 263 13.53 4.07 -20.63
C VAL A 263 15.01 3.80 -20.39
N HIS A 264 15.79 3.61 -21.47
CA HIS A 264 17.24 3.47 -21.39
C HIS A 264 17.89 4.64 -20.66
N GLY A 265 18.83 4.34 -19.75
CA GLY A 265 19.56 5.35 -18.98
C GLY A 265 18.76 6.05 -17.87
N SER A 266 17.48 5.71 -17.67
CA SER A 266 16.68 6.26 -16.56
C SER A 266 17.21 5.79 -15.20
N PRO A 267 17.29 6.67 -14.18
CA PRO A 267 17.65 6.28 -12.82
C PRO A 267 16.61 5.33 -12.25
N ASP A 268 16.93 4.70 -11.12
CA ASP A 268 15.99 3.82 -10.46
C ASP A 268 14.79 4.60 -9.88
N PRO A 269 13.55 4.16 -10.12
CA PRO A 269 12.34 4.91 -9.79
C PRO A 269 12.25 5.36 -8.33
N TRP A 270 12.70 4.51 -7.40
CA TRP A 270 12.66 4.79 -5.96
C TRP A 270 13.78 5.74 -5.50
N THR A 271 14.64 6.21 -6.41
CA THR A 271 15.74 7.15 -6.11
C THR A 271 15.46 8.58 -6.58
N VAL A 272 14.31 8.82 -7.22
CA VAL A 272 13.90 10.12 -7.75
C VAL A 272 12.58 10.56 -7.13
N LEU A 273 12.39 11.88 -7.00
CA LEU A 273 11.12 12.45 -6.56
C LEU A 273 10.07 12.21 -7.64
N SER A 274 8.93 11.65 -7.25
CA SER A 274 7.83 11.32 -8.15
C SER A 274 6.51 11.50 -7.44
N ASP A 275 5.60 12.26 -8.07
CA ASP A 275 4.24 12.54 -7.59
C ASP A 275 3.28 11.36 -7.79
N VAL A 276 3.71 10.34 -8.55
CA VAL A 276 2.95 9.11 -8.79
C VAL A 276 3.28 7.98 -7.80
N SER A 277 4.26 8.18 -6.92
CA SER A 277 4.63 7.20 -5.87
C SER A 277 3.49 6.99 -4.88
#